data_AF-A0A9P6BGP0-F1
#
_entry.id   AF-A0A9P6BGP0-F1
#
_cell.length_a   1.000
_cell.length_b   1.000
_cell.length_c   1.000
_cell.angle_alpha   90.00
_cell.angle_beta   90.00
_cell.angle_gamma   90.00
#
_symmetry.space_group_name_H-M   'P 1'
#
loop_
_entity.id
_entity.type
_entity.pdbx_description
1 polymer ?
#
loop_
_entity_poly.entity_id
_entity_poly.type
_entity_poly.pdbx_seq_one_letter_code
_entity_poly.pdbx_strand_id
1 'polypeptide(L)'
;MAKDFTSFLSIEGGSRKKSTLKGLFPLMKGDMISLGGGLPHPSTFPFSSLSVEVKSVFQTEASPAVDGAVPNGKVQPAQDHCAVTVPHAPVPGKAESLSATLQYGIGLGLESLRQFCKEHVNRMHRPQYQDWDVVISAGNTDAFSKVIPMLCNRGDTILVEEWTYPSAFEMIQPLGINHFPVRMDSEGMSAVALKDVLDNWGSTPEQANVAKPRVVYLIPTGQNPTGTTMSIQRRKDIMQVAQEHDLVLIEDDPYYYLQFFVDQPSNRTAQGESKESGWMPSLLSMDTDGRVIRLDTFSKTLAPGCRVGYMTMNAQFSTIAQYHNEVTIQQPSGFSQAILAEMLISHWGQDGYIRYLTENIRTEYLGRSQHLQACFKKHVDARFASFVQPSAGMFLWIKIHVDQHPRYGTVTDSVLMLELFNKCLQSNVLMVPGWQFSARPKPKGVNIADLLNVWFDNEATYLRATFAYATFEQMEEAMTRFGHALQETFRQ
;
A
#
# COMPACT_ATOMS: atom_id res chain seq x y z
N MET A 1 -24.77 0.41 -10.00
CA MET A 1 -24.83 1.17 -8.74
C MET A 1 -24.33 0.24 -7.64
N ALA A 2 -23.61 0.77 -6.66
CA ALA A 2 -23.21 0.02 -5.47
C ALA A 2 -24.45 -0.37 -4.64
N LYS A 3 -24.29 -1.38 -3.78
CA LYS A 3 -25.26 -1.71 -2.73
C LYS A 3 -25.31 -0.58 -1.69
N ASP A 4 -26.41 -0.53 -0.93
CA ASP A 4 -26.51 0.37 0.22
C ASP A 4 -25.77 -0.24 1.41
N PHE A 5 -24.74 0.45 1.90
CA PHE A 5 -23.94 0.06 3.05
C PHE A 5 -24.26 0.90 4.30
N THR A 6 -25.44 1.53 4.39
CA THR A 6 -25.84 2.33 5.57
C THR A 6 -25.71 1.53 6.88
N SER A 7 -26.04 0.24 6.87
CA SER A 7 -25.93 -0.66 8.04
C SER A 7 -24.50 -0.97 8.46
N PHE A 8 -23.51 -0.70 7.61
CA PHE A 8 -22.08 -0.88 7.90
C PHE A 8 -21.46 0.35 8.55
N LEU A 9 -22.14 1.49 8.52
CA LEU A 9 -21.61 2.70 9.12
C LEU A 9 -21.60 2.56 10.64
N SER A 10 -20.46 2.91 11.23
CA SER A 10 -20.35 3.08 12.68
C SER A 10 -21.23 4.25 13.14
N ILE A 11 -21.42 4.39 14.45
CA ILE A 11 -22.08 5.57 15.03
C ILE A 11 -21.36 6.85 14.57
N GLU A 12 -20.03 6.84 14.58
CA GLU A 12 -19.23 7.98 14.15
C GLU A 12 -19.40 8.23 12.64
N GLY A 13 -19.22 7.21 11.81
CA GLY A 13 -19.33 7.29 10.35
C GLY A 13 -20.70 7.82 9.90
N GLY A 14 -21.78 7.26 10.45
CA GLY A 14 -23.16 7.68 10.15
C GLY A 14 -23.52 9.06 10.71
N SER A 15 -22.78 9.57 11.70
CA SER A 15 -23.02 10.90 12.27
C SER A 15 -22.33 12.04 11.52
N ARG A 16 -21.37 11.74 10.62
CA ARG A 16 -20.63 12.75 9.87
C ARG A 16 -21.56 13.50 8.90
N LYS A 17 -21.42 14.82 8.87
CA LYS A 17 -22.23 15.73 8.04
C LYS A 17 -21.35 16.65 7.23
N LYS A 18 -21.88 17.12 6.09
CA LYS A 18 -21.25 18.14 5.25
C LYS A 18 -20.92 19.39 6.08
N SER A 19 -19.72 19.94 5.92
CA SER A 19 -19.39 21.24 6.51
C SER A 19 -20.32 22.32 5.98
N THR A 20 -20.95 23.07 6.89
CA THR A 20 -21.80 24.22 6.56
C THR A 20 -21.01 25.30 5.82
N LEU A 21 -19.80 25.62 6.30
CA LEU A 21 -18.93 26.63 5.72
C LEU A 21 -18.39 26.21 4.34
N LYS A 22 -17.82 25.00 4.22
CA LYS A 22 -17.31 24.52 2.92
C LYS A 22 -18.43 24.26 1.92
N GLY A 23 -19.65 24.01 2.40
CA GLY A 23 -20.86 23.97 1.58
C GLY A 23 -21.18 25.27 0.83
N LEU A 24 -20.63 26.41 1.27
CA LEU A 24 -20.78 27.70 0.58
C LEU A 24 -19.78 27.90 -0.55
N PHE A 25 -18.64 27.21 -0.56
CA PHE A 25 -17.58 27.43 -1.57
C PHE A 25 -18.08 27.24 -3.02
N PRO A 26 -18.92 26.23 -3.35
CA PRO A 26 -19.47 26.10 -4.70
C PRO A 26 -20.36 27.25 -5.15
N LEU A 27 -20.82 28.11 -4.23
CA LEU A 27 -21.58 29.31 -4.56
C LEU A 27 -20.68 30.45 -5.05
N MET A 28 -19.39 30.47 -4.67
CA MET A 28 -18.42 31.50 -5.06
C MET A 28 -18.03 31.37 -6.55
N LYS A 29 -18.94 31.77 -7.44
CA LYS A 29 -18.80 31.67 -8.90
C LYS A 29 -19.17 33.00 -9.57
N GLY A 30 -18.67 33.18 -10.79
CA GLY A 30 -18.97 34.37 -11.61
C GLY A 30 -18.42 35.65 -10.98
N ASP A 31 -19.26 36.68 -10.93
CA ASP A 31 -18.98 38.01 -10.37
C ASP A 31 -19.29 38.11 -8.86
N MET A 32 -19.57 36.99 -8.19
CA MET A 32 -19.89 36.97 -6.78
C MET A 32 -18.72 37.45 -5.93
N ILE A 33 -18.94 38.56 -5.22
CA ILE A 33 -18.02 39.05 -4.20
C ILE A 33 -18.30 38.30 -2.90
N SER A 34 -17.35 37.48 -2.45
CA SER A 34 -17.48 36.72 -1.20
C SER A 34 -16.91 37.50 -0.02
N LEU A 35 -17.75 37.78 0.97
CA LEU A 35 -17.36 38.26 2.31
C LEU A 35 -17.62 37.18 3.38
N GLY A 36 -17.80 35.93 2.96
CA GLY A 36 -18.20 34.83 3.85
C GLY A 36 -17.02 34.04 4.43
N GLY A 37 -16.23 33.41 3.57
CA GLY A 37 -15.13 32.55 4.00
C GLY A 37 -13.92 33.35 4.50
N GLY A 38 -13.28 32.89 5.57
CA GLY A 38 -12.01 33.43 6.08
C GLY A 38 -10.80 33.02 5.23
N LEU A 39 -10.89 33.21 3.91
CA LEU A 39 -9.83 32.86 2.95
C LEU A 39 -8.85 34.04 2.82
N PRO A 40 -7.56 33.90 3.17
CA PRO A 40 -6.59 34.97 2.98
C PRO A 40 -6.46 35.32 1.49
N HIS A 41 -6.29 36.60 1.19
CA HIS A 41 -6.12 37.05 -0.19
C HIS A 41 -4.79 36.53 -0.75
N PRO A 42 -4.72 35.99 -1.99
CA PRO A 42 -3.50 35.38 -2.51
C PRO A 42 -2.26 36.28 -2.54
N SER A 43 -2.43 37.61 -2.59
CA SER A 43 -1.31 38.57 -2.53
C SER A 43 -0.56 38.57 -1.20
N THR A 44 -1.11 37.95 -0.14
CA THR A 44 -0.43 37.81 1.15
C THR A 44 0.40 36.54 1.25
N PHE A 45 0.35 35.65 0.26
CA PHE A 45 1.18 34.45 0.23
C PHE A 45 2.62 34.82 -0.17
N PRO A 46 3.65 34.47 0.62
CA PRO A 46 5.03 34.88 0.36
C PRO A 46 5.74 34.02 -0.71
N PHE A 47 4.97 33.37 -1.59
CA PHE A 47 5.49 32.44 -2.60
C PHE A 47 5.17 32.99 -3.99
N SER A 48 6.19 33.45 -4.71
CA SER A 48 6.01 33.94 -6.07
C SER A 48 5.88 32.79 -7.06
N SER A 49 6.69 31.74 -6.96
CA SER A 49 6.74 30.59 -7.88
C SER A 49 7.02 29.28 -7.13
N LEU A 50 6.70 28.16 -7.77
CA LEU A 50 7.03 26.81 -7.30
C LEU A 50 7.50 25.94 -8.46
N SER A 51 8.75 25.52 -8.43
CA SER A 51 9.38 24.70 -9.46
C SER A 51 10.20 23.57 -8.86
N VAL A 52 10.22 22.42 -9.52
CA VAL A 52 11.07 21.28 -9.17
C VAL A 52 11.73 20.69 -10.41
N GLU A 53 12.94 20.18 -10.27
CA GLU A 53 13.62 19.41 -11.31
C GLU A 53 13.25 17.93 -11.17
N VAL A 54 12.53 17.39 -12.14
CA VAL A 54 12.20 15.95 -12.19
C VAL A 54 13.13 15.25 -13.15
N LYS A 55 13.47 13.99 -12.86
CA LYS A 55 14.20 13.17 -13.84
C LYS A 55 13.32 13.01 -15.07
N SER A 56 13.84 13.33 -16.25
CA SER A 56 13.18 12.95 -17.49
C SER A 56 13.18 11.43 -17.53
N VAL A 57 11.98 10.86 -17.58
CA VAL A 57 11.84 9.41 -17.67
C VAL A 57 11.96 8.97 -19.14
N PHE A 58 11.88 9.90 -20.10
CA PHE A 58 11.75 9.57 -21.52
C PHE A 58 12.60 10.48 -22.42
N GLN A 59 13.35 9.87 -23.34
CA GLN A 59 13.78 10.54 -24.57
C GLN A 59 12.61 10.51 -25.55
N THR A 60 12.26 11.65 -26.15
CA THR A 60 11.47 11.67 -27.37
C THR A 60 12.34 11.13 -28.51
N GLU A 61 12.25 9.85 -28.85
CA GLU A 61 12.84 9.37 -30.10
C GLU A 61 12.01 9.88 -31.29
N ALA A 62 12.56 10.86 -31.99
CA ALA A 62 12.34 11.05 -33.40
C ALA A 62 13.72 11.14 -34.08
N SER A 63 14.39 9.99 -34.23
CA SER A 63 15.48 9.82 -35.19
C SER A 63 15.16 8.62 -36.08
N PRO A 64 15.26 8.74 -37.42
CA PRO A 64 14.90 7.66 -38.32
C PRO A 64 15.89 6.51 -38.20
N ALA A 65 15.34 5.30 -38.19
CA ALA A 65 16.10 4.05 -38.15
C ALA A 65 17.13 3.99 -39.28
N VAL A 66 18.38 3.69 -38.93
CA VAL A 66 19.38 3.20 -39.87
C VAL A 66 19.58 1.71 -39.58
N ASP A 67 19.41 0.90 -40.62
CA ASP A 67 19.36 -0.56 -40.58
C ASP A 67 20.57 -1.23 -39.91
N GLY A 68 20.29 -2.29 -39.13
CA GLY A 68 21.19 -3.44 -39.06
C GLY A 68 22.24 -3.48 -37.95
N ALA A 69 21.90 -3.20 -36.69
CA ALA A 69 22.77 -3.55 -35.56
C ALA A 69 21.96 -4.13 -34.38
N VAL A 70 22.43 -5.27 -33.86
CA VAL A 70 21.89 -5.92 -32.65
C VAL A 70 22.18 -5.01 -31.44
N PRO A 71 21.19 -4.61 -30.63
CA PRO A 71 21.44 -3.73 -29.50
C PRO A 71 22.00 -4.54 -28.33
N ASN A 72 23.32 -4.60 -28.24
CA ASN A 72 24.03 -4.91 -27.00
C ASN A 72 24.39 -3.57 -26.35
N GLY A 73 23.41 -2.94 -25.68
CA GLY A 73 23.54 -1.59 -25.14
C GLY A 73 23.07 -1.52 -23.71
N LYS A 74 24.01 -1.29 -22.78
CA LYS A 74 23.69 -0.76 -21.45
C LYS A 74 22.96 0.56 -21.65
N VAL A 75 21.73 0.68 -21.16
CA VAL A 75 21.03 1.99 -21.07
C VAL A 75 21.89 2.89 -20.18
N GLN A 76 22.61 3.83 -20.78
CA GLN A 76 23.23 4.92 -20.03
C GLN A 76 22.09 5.87 -19.61
N PRO A 77 22.00 6.27 -18.32
CA PRO A 77 21.01 7.25 -17.91
C PRO A 77 21.38 8.61 -18.53
N ALA A 78 20.54 9.12 -19.42
CA ALA A 78 20.64 10.51 -19.86
C ALA A 78 20.48 11.42 -18.63
N GLN A 79 21.39 12.40 -18.48
CA GLN A 79 21.29 13.46 -17.47
C GLN A 79 20.25 14.52 -17.87
N ASP A 80 19.07 14.11 -18.31
CA ASP A 80 18.03 15.05 -18.72
C ASP A 80 17.05 15.24 -17.56
N HIS A 81 17.18 16.35 -16.86
CA HIS A 81 16.18 16.82 -15.92
C HIS A 81 15.18 17.73 -16.65
N CYS A 82 13.93 17.73 -16.19
CA CYS A 82 12.90 18.64 -16.70
C CYS A 82 12.37 19.48 -15.54
N ALA A 83 12.34 20.79 -15.73
CA ALA A 83 11.71 21.71 -14.80
C ALA A 83 10.18 21.58 -14.88
N VAL A 84 9.57 21.16 -13.78
CA VAL A 84 8.11 21.20 -13.55
C VAL A 84 7.80 22.46 -12.79
N THR A 85 7.03 23.37 -13.37
CA THR A 85 6.66 24.66 -12.75
C THR A 85 5.16 24.79 -12.64
N VAL A 86 4.68 24.95 -11.41
CA VAL A 86 3.25 25.14 -11.14
C VAL A 86 2.77 26.47 -11.76
N PRO A 87 1.64 26.49 -12.48
CA PRO A 87 1.18 27.70 -13.18
C PRO A 87 0.91 28.86 -12.22
N HIS A 88 1.22 30.09 -12.61
CA HIS A 88 0.83 31.27 -11.80
C HIS A 88 -0.64 31.65 -11.95
N ALA A 89 -1.24 31.28 -13.08
CA ALA A 89 -2.63 31.56 -13.43
C ALA A 89 -3.27 30.29 -14.03
N PRO A 90 -4.61 30.17 -14.08
CA PRO A 90 -5.28 29.03 -14.68
C PRO A 90 -4.86 28.85 -16.15
N VAL A 91 -4.37 27.66 -16.51
CA VAL A 91 -4.00 27.29 -17.88
C VAL A 91 -4.75 25.99 -18.26
N PRO A 92 -5.50 25.95 -19.38
CA PRO A 92 -6.16 24.73 -19.82
C PRO A 92 -5.18 23.56 -19.98
N GLY A 93 -5.54 22.38 -19.47
CA GLY A 93 -4.70 21.18 -19.54
C GLY A 93 -3.54 21.13 -18.54
N LYS A 94 -3.46 22.09 -17.61
CA LYS A 94 -2.49 22.11 -16.51
C LYS A 94 -3.14 21.95 -15.14
N ALA A 95 -2.31 21.76 -14.12
CA ALA A 95 -2.77 21.83 -12.73
C ALA A 95 -3.31 23.23 -12.39
N GLU A 96 -4.03 23.35 -11.28
CA GLU A 96 -4.51 24.63 -10.76
C GLU A 96 -3.35 25.58 -10.50
N SER A 97 -3.62 26.89 -10.58
CA SER A 97 -2.61 27.92 -10.33
C SER A 97 -2.07 27.86 -8.90
N LEU A 98 -0.84 28.35 -8.69
CA LEU A 98 -0.17 28.43 -7.40
C LEU A 98 -1.05 29.09 -6.33
N SER A 99 -1.73 30.19 -6.66
CA SER A 99 -2.65 30.87 -5.73
C SER A 99 -3.82 29.98 -5.28
N ALA A 100 -4.29 29.07 -6.14
CA ALA A 100 -5.38 28.15 -5.86
C ALA A 100 -4.89 26.94 -5.05
N THR A 101 -3.71 26.41 -5.36
CA THR A 101 -3.13 25.27 -4.64
C THR A 101 -2.66 25.64 -3.24
N LEU A 102 -2.24 26.89 -3.02
CA LEU A 102 -1.88 27.42 -1.70
C LEU A 102 -3.08 27.83 -0.85
N GLN A 103 -4.27 27.92 -1.45
CA GLN A 103 -5.50 28.26 -0.74
C GLN A 103 -6.13 27.02 -0.06
N TYR A 104 -7.01 27.25 0.91
CA TYR A 104 -7.88 26.20 1.43
C TYR A 104 -8.69 25.53 0.32
N GLY A 105 -8.77 24.20 0.37
CA GLY A 105 -9.58 23.37 -0.52
C GLY A 105 -10.69 22.62 0.21
N ILE A 106 -11.35 21.73 -0.53
CA ILE A 106 -12.42 20.88 -0.01
C ILE A 106 -11.88 19.49 0.39
N GLY A 107 -12.67 18.73 1.15
CA GLY A 107 -12.29 17.40 1.65
C GLY A 107 -12.00 16.33 0.61
N LEU A 108 -12.09 16.64 -0.68
CA LEU A 108 -11.79 15.72 -1.79
C LEU A 108 -10.33 15.78 -2.23
N GLY A 109 -9.61 16.86 -1.92
CA GLY A 109 -8.29 17.16 -2.47
C GLY A 109 -8.34 18.09 -3.69
N LEU A 110 -7.17 18.31 -4.28
CA LEU A 110 -6.98 19.13 -5.48
C LEU A 110 -7.65 18.45 -6.67
N GLU A 111 -8.47 19.19 -7.42
CA GLU A 111 -9.36 18.60 -8.42
C GLU A 111 -8.58 18.02 -9.60
N SER A 112 -7.54 18.71 -10.08
CA SER A 112 -6.70 18.20 -11.17
C SER A 112 -6.06 16.85 -10.81
N LEU A 113 -5.49 16.73 -9.61
CA LEU A 113 -4.89 15.49 -9.12
C LEU A 113 -5.94 14.39 -8.93
N ARG A 114 -7.11 14.76 -8.38
CA ARG A 114 -8.23 13.83 -8.20
C ARG A 114 -8.72 13.27 -9.54
N GLN A 115 -8.84 14.11 -10.57
CA GLN A 115 -9.23 13.66 -11.91
C GLN A 115 -8.17 12.75 -12.54
N PHE A 116 -6.88 13.08 -12.38
CA PHE A 116 -5.80 12.19 -12.79
C PHE A 116 -5.91 10.81 -12.11
N CYS A 117 -6.10 10.78 -10.79
CA CYS A 117 -6.28 9.53 -10.04
C CYS A 117 -7.54 8.77 -10.49
N LYS A 118 -8.65 9.48 -10.75
CA LYS A 118 -9.90 8.87 -11.24
C LYS A 118 -9.72 8.21 -12.60
N GLU A 119 -9.09 8.91 -13.55
CA GLU A 119 -8.75 8.32 -14.85
C GLU A 119 -7.78 7.14 -14.69
N HIS A 120 -6.78 7.28 -13.81
CA HIS A 120 -5.80 6.22 -13.55
C HIS A 120 -6.48 4.95 -13.02
N VAL A 121 -7.36 5.07 -12.02
CA VAL A 121 -8.17 3.96 -11.50
C VAL A 121 -9.03 3.34 -12.59
N ASN A 122 -9.64 4.14 -13.46
CA ASN A 122 -10.42 3.62 -14.57
C ASN A 122 -9.56 2.86 -15.58
N ARG A 123 -8.33 3.31 -15.87
CA ARG A 123 -7.42 2.61 -16.79
C ARG A 123 -6.87 1.31 -16.19
N MET A 124 -6.55 1.32 -14.90
CA MET A 124 -5.84 0.23 -14.21
C MET A 124 -6.76 -0.82 -13.57
N HIS A 125 -7.93 -0.41 -13.06
CA HIS A 125 -8.79 -1.26 -12.24
C HIS A 125 -10.20 -1.41 -12.78
N ARG A 126 -10.76 -0.44 -13.52
CA ARG A 126 -12.10 -0.52 -14.12
C ARG A 126 -13.17 -1.08 -13.14
N PRO A 127 -13.52 -0.36 -12.06
CA PRO A 127 -14.56 -0.82 -11.14
C PRO A 127 -15.87 -1.17 -11.88
N GLN A 128 -16.55 -2.25 -11.48
CA GLN A 128 -17.71 -2.80 -12.22
C GLN A 128 -19.06 -2.18 -11.80
N TYR A 129 -19.04 -1.00 -11.20
CA TYR A 129 -20.20 -0.19 -10.83
C TYR A 129 -19.95 1.28 -11.23
N GLN A 130 -20.97 2.13 -11.22
CA GLN A 130 -20.88 3.47 -11.84
C GLN A 130 -20.58 4.59 -10.84
N ASP A 131 -21.10 4.45 -9.61
CA ASP A 131 -21.07 5.43 -8.54
C ASP A 131 -19.87 5.26 -7.60
N TRP A 132 -18.71 4.88 -8.14
CA TRP A 132 -17.45 4.98 -7.41
C TRP A 132 -16.86 6.38 -7.54
N ASP A 133 -16.05 6.75 -6.56
CA ASP A 133 -15.31 8.00 -6.58
C ASP A 133 -13.96 7.90 -5.89
N VAL A 134 -13.14 8.92 -6.11
CA VAL A 134 -11.79 9.06 -5.54
C VAL A 134 -11.74 10.22 -4.56
N VAL A 135 -11.11 9.99 -3.40
CA VAL A 135 -10.81 11.01 -2.39
C VAL A 135 -9.31 11.00 -2.10
N ILE A 136 -8.64 12.14 -2.25
CA ILE A 136 -7.20 12.26 -1.97
C ILE A 136 -6.97 12.17 -0.44
N SER A 137 -5.94 11.43 -0.04
CA SER A 137 -5.55 11.17 1.35
C SER A 137 -4.09 11.60 1.59
N ALA A 138 -3.71 11.71 2.86
CA ALA A 138 -2.30 11.92 3.23
C ALA A 138 -1.46 10.62 3.23
N GLY A 139 -1.82 9.67 2.34
CA GLY A 139 -1.25 8.32 2.24
C GLY A 139 -2.09 7.24 2.94
N ASN A 140 -1.73 5.96 2.77
CA ASN A 140 -2.55 4.84 3.23
C ASN A 140 -2.79 4.80 4.75
N THR A 141 -1.83 5.25 5.57
CA THR A 141 -2.03 5.36 7.03
C THR A 141 -3.17 6.33 7.37
N ASP A 142 -3.20 7.47 6.68
CA ASP A 142 -4.25 8.49 6.82
C ASP A 142 -5.59 8.03 6.22
N ALA A 143 -5.53 7.27 5.14
CA ALA A 143 -6.72 6.66 4.54
C ALA A 143 -7.34 5.61 5.48
N PHE A 144 -6.51 4.71 6.01
CA PHE A 144 -6.95 3.66 6.93
C PHE A 144 -7.54 4.26 8.22
N SER A 145 -6.92 5.32 8.77
CA SER A 145 -7.46 6.03 9.94
C SER A 145 -8.81 6.71 9.72
N LYS A 146 -9.26 6.85 8.47
CA LYS A 146 -10.62 7.31 8.15
C LYS A 146 -11.60 6.18 7.98
N VAL A 147 -11.18 5.11 7.32
CA VAL A 147 -12.02 3.96 6.99
C VAL A 147 -12.40 3.18 8.26
N ILE A 148 -11.49 3.04 9.22
CA ILE A 148 -11.79 2.31 10.45
C ILE A 148 -12.90 2.96 11.27
N PRO A 149 -12.83 4.24 11.70
CA PRO A 149 -13.93 4.86 12.41
C PRO A 149 -15.16 5.10 11.52
N MET A 150 -15.07 5.00 10.20
CA MET A 150 -16.25 4.97 9.32
C MET A 150 -17.07 3.69 9.50
N LEU A 151 -16.40 2.54 9.67
CA LEU A 151 -17.02 1.20 9.63
C LEU A 151 -17.12 0.49 10.99
N CYS A 152 -16.28 0.87 11.95
CA CYS A 152 -16.13 0.15 13.21
C CYS A 152 -16.42 1.05 14.42
N ASN A 153 -17.14 0.50 15.39
CA ASN A 153 -17.29 1.04 16.73
C ASN A 153 -16.31 0.35 17.70
N ARG A 154 -16.13 0.96 18.88
CA ARG A 154 -15.44 0.29 20.00
C ARG A 154 -16.14 -1.04 20.32
N GLY A 155 -15.36 -2.11 20.43
CA GLY A 155 -15.82 -3.48 20.66
C GLY A 155 -16.05 -4.29 19.38
N ASP A 156 -16.16 -3.65 18.21
CA ASP A 156 -16.26 -4.36 16.95
C ASP A 156 -14.96 -5.12 16.65
N THR A 157 -15.06 -6.10 15.75
CA THR A 157 -13.93 -6.93 15.33
C THR A 157 -13.67 -6.80 13.83
N ILE A 158 -12.42 -6.56 13.46
CA ILE A 158 -11.93 -6.60 12.07
C ILE A 158 -11.15 -7.90 11.81
N LEU A 159 -11.39 -8.53 10.66
CA LEU A 159 -10.60 -9.67 10.21
C LEU A 159 -9.33 -9.18 9.53
N VAL A 160 -8.20 -9.78 9.87
CA VAL A 160 -6.88 -9.41 9.35
C VAL A 160 -6.11 -10.65 8.92
N GLU A 161 -5.12 -10.49 8.05
CA GLU A 161 -4.13 -11.52 7.78
C GLU A 161 -3.33 -11.89 9.05
N GLU A 162 -3.02 -13.18 9.26
CA GLU A 162 -2.32 -13.63 10.48
C GLU A 162 -0.91 -13.03 10.65
N TRP A 163 -0.28 -12.66 9.54
CA TRP A 163 0.87 -11.76 9.49
C TRP A 163 0.45 -10.51 8.74
N THR A 164 0.59 -9.33 9.32
CA THR A 164 0.14 -8.11 8.63
C THR A 164 0.93 -6.87 9.04
N TYR A 165 0.59 -5.73 8.44
CA TYR A 165 1.27 -4.48 8.67
C TYR A 165 1.08 -3.99 10.12
N PRO A 166 2.15 -3.84 10.93
CA PRO A 166 2.02 -3.60 12.37
C PRO A 166 1.27 -2.31 12.70
N SER A 167 1.46 -1.26 11.87
CA SER A 167 0.78 0.01 12.10
C SER A 167 -0.72 -0.03 11.86
N ALA A 168 -1.24 -1.08 11.21
CA ALA A 168 -2.68 -1.32 11.19
C ALA A 168 -3.20 -1.64 12.61
N PHE A 169 -2.49 -2.49 13.37
CA PHE A 169 -2.81 -2.79 14.76
C PHE A 169 -2.66 -1.60 15.69
N GLU A 170 -1.53 -0.90 15.56
CA GLU A 170 -1.21 0.27 16.37
C GLU A 170 -2.29 1.35 16.21
N MET A 171 -2.98 1.39 15.07
CA MET A 171 -4.10 2.30 14.82
C MET A 171 -5.42 1.82 15.43
N ILE A 172 -5.79 0.54 15.27
CA ILE A 172 -7.11 0.05 15.70
C ILE A 172 -7.19 -0.25 17.20
N GLN A 173 -6.09 -0.67 17.84
CA GLN A 173 -6.10 -1.05 19.25
C GLN A 173 -6.50 0.10 20.19
N PRO A 174 -5.98 1.33 20.06
CA PRO A 174 -6.40 2.47 20.90
C PRO A 174 -7.89 2.83 20.75
N LEU A 175 -8.49 2.55 19.59
CA LEU A 175 -9.92 2.74 19.34
C LEU A 175 -10.79 1.71 20.09
N GLY A 176 -10.17 0.70 20.71
CA GLY A 176 -10.85 -0.41 21.35
C GLY A 176 -11.53 -1.33 20.35
N ILE A 177 -11.00 -1.41 19.13
CA ILE A 177 -11.44 -2.33 18.08
C ILE A 177 -10.60 -3.59 18.20
N ASN A 178 -11.26 -4.73 18.23
CA ASN A 178 -10.62 -6.04 18.25
C ASN A 178 -10.18 -6.43 16.84
N HIS A 179 -9.17 -7.28 16.72
CA HIS A 179 -8.81 -7.92 15.47
C HIS A 179 -8.79 -9.43 15.62
N PHE A 180 -9.12 -10.15 14.54
CA PHE A 180 -9.06 -11.60 14.52
C PHE A 180 -8.23 -12.08 13.32
N PRO A 181 -7.18 -12.90 13.56
CA PRO A 181 -6.31 -13.39 12.51
C PRO A 181 -7.01 -14.44 11.64
N VAL A 182 -6.90 -14.29 10.33
CA VAL A 182 -7.28 -15.29 9.33
C VAL A 182 -6.00 -15.90 8.78
N ARG A 183 -5.96 -17.23 8.78
CA ARG A 183 -4.80 -17.99 8.32
C ARG A 183 -4.42 -17.66 6.87
N MET A 184 -3.14 -17.78 6.59
CA MET A 184 -2.56 -17.53 5.28
C MET A 184 -1.91 -18.80 4.72
N ASP A 185 -1.65 -18.76 3.41
CA ASP A 185 -0.77 -19.69 2.71
C ASP A 185 0.16 -18.91 1.76
N SER A 186 0.81 -19.60 0.81
CA SER A 186 1.74 -18.98 -0.15
C SER A 186 1.11 -17.91 -1.06
N GLU A 187 -0.21 -17.78 -1.09
CA GLU A 187 -0.92 -16.76 -1.85
C GLU A 187 -1.52 -15.65 -0.96
N GLY A 188 -1.21 -15.61 0.33
CA GLY A 188 -1.77 -14.65 1.29
C GLY A 188 -2.96 -15.22 2.07
N MET A 189 -3.91 -14.38 2.48
CA MET A 189 -5.13 -14.82 3.19
C MET A 189 -5.81 -16.01 2.49
N SER A 190 -6.14 -17.06 3.23
CA SER A 190 -6.86 -18.22 2.71
C SER A 190 -8.36 -17.96 2.69
N ALA A 191 -9.01 -18.09 1.53
CA ALA A 191 -10.46 -17.95 1.40
C ALA A 191 -11.22 -19.02 2.18
N VAL A 192 -10.69 -20.24 2.23
CA VAL A 192 -11.26 -21.35 3.03
C VAL A 192 -11.21 -21.00 4.51
N ALA A 193 -10.06 -20.50 5.00
CA ALA A 193 -9.94 -20.09 6.40
C ALA A 193 -10.83 -18.87 6.73
N LEU A 194 -10.95 -17.91 5.81
CA LEU A 194 -11.86 -16.77 5.97
C LEU A 194 -13.31 -17.24 6.13
N LYS A 195 -13.74 -18.16 5.25
CA LYS A 195 -15.08 -18.75 5.30
C LYS A 195 -15.30 -19.53 6.59
N ASP A 196 -14.35 -20.37 6.98
CA ASP A 196 -14.41 -21.16 8.20
C ASP A 196 -14.56 -20.30 9.47
N VAL A 197 -13.80 -19.21 9.57
CA VAL A 197 -13.92 -18.22 10.66
C VAL A 197 -15.32 -17.63 10.71
N LEU A 198 -15.91 -17.30 9.55
CA LEU A 198 -17.22 -16.66 9.47
C LEU A 198 -18.38 -17.63 9.69
N ASP A 199 -18.30 -18.86 9.17
CA ASP A 199 -19.28 -19.92 9.37
C ASP A 199 -19.38 -20.33 10.84
N ASN A 200 -18.24 -20.40 11.53
CA ASN A 200 -18.16 -20.85 12.92
C ASN A 200 -18.08 -19.71 13.94
N TRP A 201 -18.27 -18.44 13.53
CA TRP A 201 -18.14 -17.31 14.44
C TRP A 201 -19.11 -17.42 15.62
N GLY A 202 -18.58 -17.31 16.84
CA GLY A 202 -19.34 -17.44 18.08
C GLY A 202 -19.31 -18.85 18.68
N SER A 203 -18.65 -19.81 18.04
CA SER A 203 -18.52 -21.18 18.54
C SER A 203 -17.54 -21.30 19.71
N THR A 204 -16.67 -20.31 19.94
CA THR A 204 -15.79 -20.28 21.11
C THR A 204 -16.34 -19.36 22.21
N PRO A 205 -16.06 -19.62 23.50
CA PRO A 205 -16.50 -18.75 24.59
C PRO A 205 -16.08 -17.28 24.43
N GLU A 206 -14.91 -17.05 23.84
CA GLU A 206 -14.38 -15.70 23.57
C GLU A 206 -15.17 -14.96 22.49
N GLN A 207 -15.73 -15.69 21.52
CA GLN A 207 -16.48 -15.13 20.39
C GLN A 207 -17.99 -15.08 20.65
N ALA A 208 -18.52 -15.89 21.57
CA ALA A 208 -19.97 -16.06 21.79
C ALA A 208 -20.71 -14.75 22.13
N ASN A 209 -20.02 -13.77 22.72
CA ASN A 209 -20.57 -12.46 23.08
C ASN A 209 -20.06 -11.31 22.20
N VAL A 210 -19.43 -11.63 21.06
CA VAL A 210 -18.86 -10.65 20.13
C VAL A 210 -19.61 -10.71 18.80
N ALA A 211 -20.06 -9.56 18.31
CA ALA A 211 -20.75 -9.48 17.03
C ALA A 211 -19.89 -10.05 15.89
N LYS A 212 -20.55 -10.71 14.92
CA LYS A 212 -19.87 -11.25 13.75
C LYS A 212 -19.14 -10.14 12.97
N PRO A 213 -17.84 -10.31 12.66
CA PRO A 213 -17.06 -9.33 11.90
C PRO A 213 -17.69 -9.06 10.54
N ARG A 214 -17.65 -7.79 10.12
CA ARG A 214 -18.18 -7.32 8.82
C ARG A 214 -17.13 -6.61 7.96
N VAL A 215 -15.90 -6.49 8.46
CA VAL A 215 -14.80 -5.76 7.81
C VAL A 215 -13.58 -6.67 7.75
N VAL A 216 -12.91 -6.69 6.60
CA VAL A 216 -11.65 -7.41 6.37
C VAL A 216 -10.59 -6.42 5.91
N TYR A 217 -9.41 -6.43 6.53
CA TYR A 217 -8.22 -5.75 6.05
C TYR A 217 -7.21 -6.75 5.50
N LEU A 218 -6.75 -6.52 4.28
CA LEU A 218 -5.83 -7.42 3.58
C LEU A 218 -4.92 -6.65 2.63
N ILE A 219 -3.73 -7.20 2.37
CA ILE A 219 -2.71 -6.63 1.47
C ILE A 219 -2.50 -7.62 0.32
N PRO A 220 -3.27 -7.53 -0.79
CA PRO A 220 -3.33 -8.63 -1.77
C PRO A 220 -2.07 -8.80 -2.61
N THR A 221 -1.23 -7.75 -2.73
CA THR A 221 -0.09 -7.72 -3.64
C THR A 221 1.18 -7.37 -2.87
N GLY A 222 2.20 -8.24 -2.94
CA GLY A 222 3.46 -8.01 -2.23
C GLY A 222 3.27 -7.82 -0.72
N GLN A 223 2.46 -8.70 -0.13
CA GLN A 223 1.93 -8.65 1.23
C GLN A 223 3.01 -8.25 2.26
N ASN A 224 2.67 -7.39 3.21
CA ASN A 224 3.58 -7.01 4.28
C ASN A 224 3.25 -7.80 5.55
N PRO A 225 4.12 -8.74 6.01
CA PRO A 225 5.54 -8.87 5.66
C PRO A 225 5.90 -9.98 4.65
N THR A 226 4.97 -10.84 4.27
CA THR A 226 5.29 -12.16 3.69
C THR A 226 5.80 -12.10 2.25
N GLY A 227 5.56 -10.99 1.54
CA GLY A 227 5.85 -10.82 0.12
C GLY A 227 4.94 -11.63 -0.81
N THR A 228 3.94 -12.34 -0.26
CA THR A 228 3.00 -13.15 -1.04
C THR A 228 2.06 -12.28 -1.86
N THR A 229 1.53 -12.83 -2.96
CA THR A 229 0.54 -12.14 -3.80
C THR A 229 -0.59 -13.11 -4.11
N MET A 230 -1.83 -12.67 -3.90
CA MET A 230 -3.02 -13.43 -4.26
C MET A 230 -3.11 -13.62 -5.77
N SER A 231 -3.29 -14.85 -6.23
CA SER A 231 -3.65 -15.14 -7.61
C SER A 231 -5.04 -14.61 -7.96
N ILE A 232 -5.35 -14.60 -9.26
CA ILE A 232 -6.68 -14.26 -9.76
C ILE A 232 -7.75 -15.15 -9.12
N GLN A 233 -7.50 -16.45 -9.00
CA GLN A 233 -8.47 -17.37 -8.40
C GLN A 233 -8.65 -17.07 -6.91
N ARG A 234 -7.56 -16.86 -6.17
CA ARG A 234 -7.65 -16.47 -4.75
C ARG A 234 -8.48 -15.21 -4.53
N ARG A 235 -8.28 -14.18 -5.37
CA ARG A 235 -9.06 -12.93 -5.32
C ARG A 235 -10.55 -13.18 -5.57
N LYS A 236 -10.91 -14.01 -6.55
CA LYS A 236 -12.30 -14.41 -6.81
C LYS A 236 -12.91 -15.15 -5.62
N ASP A 237 -12.18 -16.09 -5.03
CA ASP A 237 -12.67 -16.86 -3.89
C ASP A 237 -12.91 -15.96 -2.66
N ILE A 238 -12.00 -15.02 -2.37
CA ILE A 238 -12.18 -14.02 -1.31
C ILE A 238 -13.39 -13.12 -1.59
N MET A 239 -13.57 -12.65 -2.82
CA MET A 239 -14.74 -11.85 -3.21
C MET A 239 -16.04 -12.64 -3.03
N GLN A 240 -16.06 -13.92 -3.39
CA GLN A 240 -17.22 -14.79 -3.17
C GLN A 240 -17.56 -14.92 -1.69
N VAL A 241 -16.57 -15.20 -0.82
CA VAL A 241 -16.78 -15.27 0.64
C VAL A 241 -17.26 -13.93 1.19
N ALA A 242 -16.73 -12.81 0.69
CA ALA A 242 -17.19 -11.48 1.05
C ALA A 242 -18.66 -11.25 0.68
N GLN A 243 -19.11 -11.75 -0.47
CA GLN A 243 -20.50 -11.67 -0.89
C GLN A 243 -21.42 -12.56 -0.05
N GLU A 244 -21.00 -13.80 0.24
CA GLU A 244 -21.76 -14.78 1.03
C GLU A 244 -22.00 -14.34 2.48
N HIS A 245 -21.02 -13.66 3.08
CA HIS A 245 -21.09 -13.19 4.47
C HIS A 245 -21.31 -11.69 4.64
N ASP A 246 -21.57 -11.00 3.54
CA ASP A 246 -21.76 -9.55 3.46
C ASP A 246 -20.65 -8.75 4.18
N LEU A 247 -19.43 -8.84 3.65
CA LEU A 247 -18.24 -8.16 4.18
C LEU A 247 -17.89 -6.93 3.34
N VAL A 248 -17.35 -5.90 4.00
CA VAL A 248 -16.60 -4.82 3.35
C VAL A 248 -15.10 -5.15 3.38
N LEU A 249 -14.43 -5.01 2.24
CA LEU A 249 -13.00 -5.30 2.10
C LEU A 249 -12.20 -4.00 2.03
N ILE A 250 -11.21 -3.87 2.90
CA ILE A 250 -10.19 -2.81 2.85
C ILE A 250 -8.97 -3.40 2.12
N GLU A 251 -8.83 -3.04 0.85
CA GLU A 251 -7.71 -3.42 -0.01
C GLU A 251 -6.59 -2.39 0.14
N ASP A 252 -5.60 -2.66 0.99
CA ASP A 252 -4.42 -1.81 1.18
C ASP A 252 -3.30 -2.25 0.24
N ASP A 253 -3.08 -1.51 -0.85
CA ASP A 253 -2.28 -2.01 -1.98
C ASP A 253 -1.14 -1.06 -2.41
N PRO A 254 -0.25 -0.66 -1.48
CA PRO A 254 0.84 0.28 -1.76
C PRO A 254 1.89 -0.31 -2.72
N TYR A 255 1.84 -1.61 -2.99
CA TYR A 255 2.81 -2.34 -3.79
C TYR A 255 2.23 -2.87 -5.11
N TYR A 256 0.99 -2.49 -5.47
CA TYR A 256 0.35 -2.96 -6.70
C TYR A 256 1.24 -2.78 -7.93
N TYR A 257 1.93 -1.64 -8.05
CA TYR A 257 2.78 -1.36 -9.21
C TYR A 257 4.18 -1.96 -9.12
N LEU A 258 4.49 -2.73 -8.09
CA LEU A 258 5.75 -3.44 -7.88
C LEU A 258 5.58 -4.94 -8.19
N GLN A 259 4.69 -5.31 -9.10
CA GLN A 259 4.48 -6.70 -9.55
C GLN A 259 5.56 -7.15 -10.53
N PHE A 260 6.24 -8.24 -10.23
CA PHE A 260 7.39 -8.75 -11.00
C PHE A 260 7.02 -9.55 -12.23
N PHE A 261 5.72 -9.76 -12.51
CA PHE A 261 5.30 -10.65 -13.58
C PHE A 261 5.86 -10.20 -14.94
N VAL A 262 6.83 -11.00 -15.38
CA VAL A 262 7.45 -11.02 -16.70
C VAL A 262 6.47 -11.70 -17.65
N ASP A 263 6.29 -11.07 -18.81
CA ASP A 263 5.66 -11.57 -20.02
C ASP A 263 5.58 -13.11 -20.10
N GLN A 264 4.42 -13.68 -19.81
CA GLN A 264 4.13 -15.07 -20.19
C GLN A 264 3.79 -15.08 -21.69
N PRO A 265 4.40 -15.94 -22.52
CA PRO A 265 4.07 -16.05 -23.95
C PRO A 265 2.57 -16.26 -24.24
N SER A 266 1.81 -16.78 -23.26
CA SER A 266 0.36 -16.99 -23.32
C SER A 266 -0.50 -15.71 -23.16
N ASN A 267 0.13 -14.57 -22.84
CA ASN A 267 -0.54 -13.26 -22.74
C ASN A 267 -0.55 -12.47 -24.05
N ARG A 268 0.04 -13.02 -25.12
CA ARG A 268 -0.06 -12.49 -26.48
C ARG A 268 -1.24 -13.16 -27.17
N THR A 269 -2.13 -12.37 -27.78
CA THR A 269 -3.12 -12.92 -28.72
C THR A 269 -2.38 -13.47 -29.95
N ALA A 270 -3.05 -14.31 -30.75
CA ALA A 270 -2.51 -14.80 -32.02
C ALA A 270 -2.14 -13.65 -33.00
N GLN A 271 -2.64 -12.42 -32.77
CA GLN A 271 -2.32 -11.21 -33.51
C GLN A 271 -1.18 -10.35 -32.90
N GLY A 272 -0.53 -10.79 -31.83
CA GLY A 272 0.58 -10.05 -31.22
C GLY A 272 0.17 -8.85 -30.36
N GLU A 273 -1.13 -8.69 -30.06
CA GLU A 273 -1.62 -7.67 -29.14
C GLU A 273 -1.44 -8.15 -27.69
N SER A 274 -0.95 -7.26 -26.82
CA SER A 274 -0.86 -7.52 -25.38
C SER A 274 -2.26 -7.63 -24.78
N LYS A 275 -2.60 -8.75 -24.14
CA LYS A 275 -3.76 -8.80 -23.25
C LYS A 275 -3.58 -7.75 -22.14
N GLU A 276 -4.63 -6.95 -21.92
CA GLU A 276 -4.91 -6.14 -20.72
C GLU A 276 -3.70 -5.76 -19.82
N SER A 277 -3.21 -4.52 -19.93
CA SER A 277 -2.35 -3.77 -18.97
C SER A 277 -1.06 -4.42 -18.42
N GLY A 278 -0.86 -5.74 -18.50
CA GLY A 278 0.24 -6.47 -17.89
C GLY A 278 0.23 -6.51 -16.35
N TRP A 279 -0.91 -6.23 -15.69
CA TRP A 279 -1.06 -6.22 -14.22
C TRP A 279 -2.09 -7.23 -13.74
N MET A 280 -1.89 -7.81 -12.55
CA MET A 280 -2.89 -8.63 -11.87
C MET A 280 -4.15 -7.80 -11.58
N PRO A 281 -5.36 -8.29 -11.87
CA PRO A 281 -6.60 -7.62 -11.49
C PRO A 281 -6.67 -7.38 -9.96
N SER A 282 -7.07 -6.18 -9.54
CA SER A 282 -7.31 -5.84 -8.13
C SER A 282 -8.64 -6.41 -7.62
N LEU A 283 -8.87 -6.43 -6.30
CA LEU A 283 -10.21 -6.75 -5.78
C LEU A 283 -11.25 -5.73 -6.26
N LEU A 284 -10.87 -4.45 -6.31
CA LEU A 284 -11.72 -3.38 -6.86
C LEU A 284 -12.16 -3.67 -8.31
N SER A 285 -11.30 -4.27 -9.14
CA SER A 285 -11.66 -4.64 -10.52
C SER A 285 -12.70 -5.76 -10.62
N MET A 286 -12.84 -6.56 -9.57
CA MET A 286 -13.82 -7.64 -9.46
C MET A 286 -15.07 -7.22 -8.69
N ASP A 287 -15.08 -6.00 -8.15
CA ASP A 287 -16.15 -5.52 -7.28
C ASP A 287 -17.36 -5.06 -8.09
N THR A 288 -18.43 -5.85 -8.07
CA THR A 288 -19.73 -5.52 -8.66
C THR A 288 -20.69 -4.89 -7.65
N ASP A 289 -20.39 -5.01 -6.36
CA ASP A 289 -21.28 -4.62 -5.27
C ASP A 289 -20.94 -3.25 -4.68
N GLY A 290 -19.74 -2.74 -4.94
CA GLY A 290 -19.18 -1.55 -4.29
C GLY A 290 -18.72 -1.79 -2.85
N ARG A 291 -18.36 -3.05 -2.50
CA ARG A 291 -17.94 -3.46 -1.16
C ARG A 291 -16.43 -3.32 -0.91
N VAL A 292 -15.64 -2.93 -1.91
CA VAL A 292 -14.20 -2.75 -1.80
C VAL A 292 -13.86 -1.27 -1.57
N ILE A 293 -13.11 -1.00 -0.51
CA ILE A 293 -12.43 0.27 -0.26
C ILE A 293 -10.95 0.06 -0.55
N ARG A 294 -10.49 0.60 -1.67
CA ARG A 294 -9.09 0.48 -2.10
C ARG A 294 -8.27 1.66 -1.61
N LEU A 295 -7.09 1.39 -1.04
CA LEU A 295 -6.13 2.38 -0.55
C LEU A 295 -4.87 2.39 -1.42
N ASP A 296 -4.67 3.47 -2.18
CA ASP A 296 -3.50 3.68 -3.03
C ASP A 296 -2.62 4.83 -2.49
N THR A 297 -1.32 4.75 -2.76
CA THR A 297 -0.34 5.75 -2.28
C THR A 297 0.74 6.06 -3.29
N PHE A 298 1.16 7.33 -3.34
CA PHE A 298 2.37 7.72 -4.07
C PHE A 298 3.66 7.45 -3.28
N SER A 299 3.56 6.91 -2.05
CA SER A 299 4.72 6.69 -1.19
C SER A 299 5.70 5.66 -1.73
N LYS A 300 5.22 4.67 -2.49
CA LYS A 300 6.05 3.56 -3.01
C LYS A 300 6.27 3.64 -4.52
N THR A 301 5.57 4.54 -5.18
CA THR A 301 5.71 4.79 -6.62
C THR A 301 6.47 6.07 -6.92
N LEU A 302 6.34 7.14 -6.11
CA LEU A 302 7.02 8.41 -6.33
C LEU A 302 7.96 8.77 -5.18
N ALA A 303 7.40 9.10 -4.01
CA ALA A 303 8.20 9.46 -2.83
C ALA A 303 7.36 9.37 -1.56
N PRO A 304 7.84 8.73 -0.48
CA PRO A 304 7.14 8.75 0.80
C PRO A 304 6.88 10.18 1.29
N GLY A 305 7.89 11.05 1.24
CA GLY A 305 7.83 12.40 1.80
C GLY A 305 6.72 13.31 1.24
N CYS A 306 6.12 12.99 0.09
CA CYS A 306 5.03 13.81 -0.45
C CYS A 306 3.77 13.78 0.44
N ARG A 307 3.56 12.69 1.18
CA ARG A 307 2.36 12.44 2.01
C ARG A 307 1.07 12.59 1.20
N VAL A 308 1.02 11.97 0.03
CA VAL A 308 -0.17 11.94 -0.84
C VAL A 308 -0.50 10.50 -1.23
N GLY A 309 -1.77 10.16 -1.12
CA GLY A 309 -2.39 8.94 -1.63
C GLY A 309 -3.83 9.24 -2.03
N TYR A 310 -4.59 8.19 -2.31
CA TYR A 310 -6.00 8.31 -2.64
C TYR A 310 -6.76 7.04 -2.28
N MET A 311 -8.04 7.21 -2.04
CA MET A 311 -8.95 6.11 -1.74
C MET A 311 -9.98 5.99 -2.85
N THR A 312 -10.25 4.77 -3.30
CA THR A 312 -11.33 4.49 -4.25
C THR A 312 -12.41 3.66 -3.58
N MET A 313 -13.65 4.12 -3.64
CA MET A 313 -14.80 3.50 -2.98
C MET A 313 -16.12 3.97 -3.60
N ASN A 314 -17.25 3.38 -3.19
CA ASN A 314 -18.58 3.86 -3.58
C ASN A 314 -18.87 5.28 -3.05
N ALA A 315 -19.87 5.94 -3.66
CA ALA A 315 -20.22 7.33 -3.38
C ALA A 315 -20.65 7.58 -1.92
N GLN A 316 -21.27 6.60 -1.26
CA GLN A 316 -21.67 6.70 0.14
C GLN A 316 -20.43 6.82 1.03
N PHE A 317 -19.47 5.90 0.87
CA PHE A 317 -18.23 5.93 1.64
C PHE A 317 -17.36 7.13 1.28
N SER A 318 -17.27 7.51 0.00
CA SER A 318 -16.43 8.64 -0.43
C SER A 318 -16.94 9.97 0.14
N THR A 319 -18.26 10.14 0.25
CA THR A 319 -18.89 11.29 0.89
C THR A 319 -18.51 11.38 2.38
N ILE A 320 -18.52 10.24 3.09
CA ILE A 320 -18.14 10.21 4.51
C ILE A 320 -16.64 10.46 4.68
N ALA A 321 -15.80 9.91 3.79
CA ALA A 321 -14.36 10.15 3.76
C ALA A 321 -14.05 11.64 3.51
N GLN A 322 -14.79 12.30 2.62
CA GLN A 322 -14.71 13.74 2.42
C GLN A 322 -15.01 14.50 3.73
N TYR A 323 -16.12 14.19 4.39
CA TYR A 323 -16.49 14.88 5.64
C TYR A 323 -15.48 14.63 6.75
N HIS A 324 -14.87 13.44 6.77
CA HIS A 324 -13.79 13.13 7.69
C HIS A 324 -12.55 14.00 7.39
N ASN A 325 -12.15 14.10 6.13
CA ASN A 325 -11.10 15.02 5.70
C ASN A 325 -11.38 16.44 6.20
N GLU A 326 -12.59 16.96 6.01
CA GLU A 326 -12.94 18.35 6.33
C GLU A 326 -12.69 18.78 7.78
N VAL A 327 -12.63 17.83 8.73
CA VAL A 327 -12.40 18.07 10.16
C VAL A 327 -11.11 17.44 10.71
N THR A 328 -10.28 16.84 9.84
CA THR A 328 -8.97 16.30 10.22
C THR A 328 -7.86 17.00 9.43
N ILE A 329 -7.39 16.39 8.35
CA ILE A 329 -6.32 16.95 7.52
C ILE A 329 -6.79 18.07 6.60
N GLN A 330 -8.10 18.25 6.44
CA GLN A 330 -8.80 19.06 5.43
C GLN A 330 -8.56 18.57 4.01
N GLN A 331 -7.31 18.50 3.59
CA GLN A 331 -6.80 17.88 2.38
C GLN A 331 -5.28 17.70 2.55
N PRO A 332 -4.62 16.87 1.74
CA PRO A 332 -3.16 16.84 1.74
C PRO A 332 -2.53 18.20 1.38
N SER A 333 -1.25 18.37 1.70
CA SER A 333 -0.53 19.63 1.45
C SER A 333 -0.72 20.13 0.02
N GLY A 334 -1.16 21.39 -0.11
CA GLY A 334 -1.33 22.05 -1.40
C GLY A 334 -0.04 22.09 -2.23
N PHE A 335 1.12 22.25 -1.58
CA PHE A 335 2.43 22.18 -2.23
C PHE A 335 2.69 20.79 -2.84
N SER A 336 2.47 19.72 -2.07
CA SER A 336 2.66 18.34 -2.55
C SER A 336 1.73 18.05 -3.72
N GLN A 337 0.44 18.37 -3.57
CA GLN A 337 -0.55 18.13 -4.61
C GLN A 337 -0.25 18.92 -5.88
N ALA A 338 0.18 20.19 -5.78
CA ALA A 338 0.51 21.02 -6.93
C ALA A 338 1.68 20.45 -7.75
N ILE A 339 2.77 20.07 -7.07
CA ILE A 339 3.95 19.49 -7.73
C ILE A 339 3.59 18.17 -8.42
N LEU A 340 2.88 17.28 -7.70
CA LEU A 340 2.47 16.00 -8.26
C LEU A 340 1.49 16.16 -9.42
N ALA A 341 0.50 17.06 -9.30
CA ALA A 341 -0.47 17.32 -10.35
C ALA A 341 0.19 17.85 -11.61
N GLU A 342 1.04 18.87 -11.52
CA GLU A 342 1.71 19.43 -12.71
C GLU A 342 2.63 18.39 -13.35
N MET A 343 3.42 17.65 -12.56
CA MET A 343 4.28 16.57 -13.07
C MET A 343 3.47 15.49 -13.79
N LEU A 344 2.41 14.98 -13.16
CA LEU A 344 1.64 13.86 -13.67
C LEU A 344 0.75 14.24 -14.86
N ILE A 345 0.16 15.44 -14.85
CA ILE A 345 -0.80 15.87 -15.86
C ILE A 345 -0.09 16.49 -17.05
N SER A 346 0.83 17.43 -16.81
CA SER A 346 1.40 18.27 -17.86
C SER A 346 2.69 17.73 -18.46
N HIS A 347 3.42 16.88 -17.72
CA HIS A 347 4.70 16.34 -18.21
C HIS A 347 4.63 14.86 -18.58
N TRP A 348 4.00 14.03 -17.73
CA TRP A 348 3.97 12.58 -17.97
C TRP A 348 2.68 12.13 -18.65
N GLY A 349 1.54 12.71 -18.28
CA GLY A 349 0.24 12.14 -18.59
C GLY A 349 0.05 10.72 -18.01
N GLN A 350 -1.08 10.11 -18.30
CA GLN A 350 -1.33 8.72 -17.89
C GLN A 350 -0.31 7.75 -18.48
N ASP A 351 -0.01 7.88 -19.76
CA ASP A 351 0.86 6.93 -20.46
C ASP A 351 2.31 7.05 -19.99
N GLY A 352 2.80 8.26 -19.73
CA GLY A 352 4.12 8.46 -19.14
C GLY A 352 4.19 7.96 -17.70
N TYR A 353 3.15 8.17 -16.88
CA TYR A 353 3.16 7.63 -15.52
C TYR A 353 3.10 6.09 -15.52
N ILE A 354 2.22 5.47 -16.33
CA ILE A 354 2.16 4.02 -16.49
C ILE A 354 3.51 3.47 -16.97
N ARG A 355 4.14 4.14 -17.94
CA ARG A 355 5.47 3.75 -18.43
C ARG A 355 6.54 3.87 -17.36
N TYR A 356 6.53 4.93 -16.55
CA TYR A 356 7.44 5.06 -15.40
C TYR A 356 7.24 3.92 -14.39
N LEU A 357 6.00 3.53 -14.13
CA LEU A 357 5.69 2.40 -13.24
C LEU A 357 6.22 1.06 -13.82
N THR A 358 6.05 0.82 -15.12
CA THR A 358 6.47 -0.45 -15.77
C THR A 358 7.97 -0.51 -16.05
N GLU A 359 8.56 0.54 -16.60
CA GLU A 359 9.93 0.51 -17.12
C GLU A 359 10.96 0.91 -16.06
N ASN A 360 10.58 1.73 -15.08
CA ASN A 360 11.49 2.15 -14.01
C ASN A 360 11.18 1.43 -12.69
N ILE A 361 10.00 1.65 -12.10
CA ILE A 361 9.71 1.11 -10.75
C ILE A 361 9.71 -0.42 -10.74
N ARG A 362 8.93 -1.06 -11.62
CA ARG A 362 8.85 -2.52 -11.69
C ARG A 362 10.21 -3.15 -12.01
N THR A 363 10.92 -2.63 -13.02
CA THR A 363 12.25 -3.12 -13.43
C THR A 363 13.27 -3.06 -12.29
N GLU A 364 13.35 -1.91 -11.61
CA GLU A 364 14.29 -1.72 -10.49
C GLU A 364 13.99 -2.70 -9.34
N TYR A 365 12.73 -2.82 -8.93
CA TYR A 365 12.39 -3.72 -7.82
C TYR A 365 12.49 -5.21 -8.20
N LEU A 366 12.28 -5.57 -9.47
CA LEU A 366 12.58 -6.93 -9.97
C LEU A 366 14.09 -7.22 -9.84
N GLY A 367 14.96 -6.33 -10.31
CA GLY A 367 16.41 -6.48 -10.22
C GLY A 367 16.89 -6.59 -8.77
N ARG A 368 16.40 -5.71 -7.89
CA ARG A 368 16.68 -5.74 -6.45
C ARG A 368 16.23 -7.03 -5.77
N SER A 369 15.03 -7.50 -6.09
CA SER A 369 14.49 -8.76 -5.60
C SER A 369 15.36 -9.94 -6.01
N GLN A 370 15.68 -10.05 -7.31
CA GLN A 370 16.52 -11.13 -7.83
C GLN A 370 17.93 -11.11 -7.23
N HIS A 371 18.51 -9.93 -7.06
CA HIS A 371 19.83 -9.77 -6.46
C HIS A 371 19.86 -10.24 -5.00
N LEU A 372 18.93 -9.77 -4.16
CA LEU A 372 18.89 -10.20 -2.76
C LEU A 372 18.68 -11.72 -2.64
N GLN A 373 17.82 -12.30 -3.49
CA GLN A 373 17.62 -13.75 -3.55
C GLN A 373 18.89 -14.51 -3.96
N ALA A 374 19.66 -13.98 -4.93
CA ALA A 374 20.93 -14.58 -5.33
C ALA A 374 21.97 -14.50 -4.20
N CYS A 375 22.07 -13.35 -3.53
CA CYS A 375 22.93 -13.19 -2.35
C CYS A 375 22.53 -14.16 -1.22
N PHE A 376 21.23 -14.29 -0.93
CA PHE A 376 20.74 -15.26 0.05
C PHE A 376 21.20 -16.68 -0.32
N LYS A 377 20.93 -17.14 -1.56
CA LYS A 377 21.31 -18.50 -2.01
C LYS A 377 22.81 -18.75 -1.99
N LYS A 378 23.62 -17.70 -2.20
CA LYS A 378 25.09 -17.77 -2.19
C LYS A 378 25.66 -17.88 -0.76
N HIS A 379 25.08 -17.16 0.20
CA HIS A 379 25.68 -16.97 1.52
C HIS A 379 24.94 -17.65 2.67
N VAL A 380 23.69 -18.05 2.48
CA VAL A 380 22.86 -18.68 3.52
C VAL A 380 22.70 -20.16 3.22
N ASP A 381 23.01 -21.00 4.21
CA ASP A 381 22.82 -22.44 4.12
C ASP A 381 21.32 -22.79 4.18
N ALA A 382 20.82 -23.44 3.13
CA ALA A 382 19.41 -23.82 2.99
C ALA A 382 18.92 -24.77 4.09
N ARG A 383 19.82 -25.42 4.84
CA ARG A 383 19.47 -26.19 6.04
C ARG A 383 18.93 -25.30 7.16
N PHE A 384 19.41 -24.07 7.29
CA PHE A 384 19.07 -23.20 8.42
C PHE A 384 17.99 -22.17 8.10
N ALA A 385 17.85 -21.78 6.83
CA ALA A 385 16.81 -20.84 6.44
C ALA A 385 16.35 -21.03 4.99
N SER A 386 15.09 -20.68 4.75
CA SER A 386 14.47 -20.65 3.42
C SER A 386 13.60 -19.40 3.25
N PHE A 387 13.17 -19.12 2.04
CA PHE A 387 12.21 -18.04 1.77
C PHE A 387 11.24 -18.46 0.66
N VAL A 388 10.07 -17.82 0.62
CA VAL A 388 9.16 -17.91 -0.51
C VAL A 388 9.52 -16.83 -1.52
N GLN A 389 9.67 -17.21 -2.79
CA GLN A 389 10.03 -16.26 -3.84
C GLN A 389 8.95 -15.18 -3.96
N PRO A 390 9.29 -13.88 -3.75
CA PRO A 390 8.32 -12.82 -3.88
C PRO A 390 7.97 -12.62 -5.36
N SER A 391 6.69 -12.41 -5.63
CA SER A 391 6.15 -12.09 -6.97
C SER A 391 5.80 -10.62 -7.13
N ALA A 392 5.85 -9.85 -6.04
CA ALA A 392 5.68 -8.40 -6.04
C ALA A 392 6.29 -7.76 -4.77
N GLY A 393 6.32 -6.43 -4.76
CA GLY A 393 6.61 -5.64 -3.57
C GLY A 393 8.09 -5.46 -3.30
N MET A 394 8.45 -5.43 -2.01
CA MET A 394 9.79 -5.03 -1.58
C MET A 394 10.32 -5.81 -0.37
N PHE A 395 9.76 -6.99 -0.12
CA PHE A 395 10.04 -7.81 1.06
C PHE A 395 10.39 -9.24 0.69
N LEU A 396 11.35 -9.80 1.42
CA LEU A 396 11.72 -11.20 1.42
C LEU A 396 11.41 -11.76 2.81
N TRP A 397 10.53 -12.76 2.86
CA TRP A 397 10.11 -13.41 4.10
C TRP A 397 10.91 -14.68 4.34
N ILE A 398 11.84 -14.61 5.28
CA ILE A 398 12.83 -15.65 5.54
C ILE A 398 12.33 -16.48 6.72
N LYS A 399 12.06 -17.77 6.47
CA LYS A 399 11.81 -18.77 7.51
C LYS A 399 13.14 -19.28 8.06
N ILE A 400 13.27 -19.31 9.37
CA ILE A 400 14.38 -19.92 10.09
C ILE A 400 13.97 -21.32 10.52
N HIS A 401 14.74 -22.32 10.13
CA HIS A 401 14.51 -23.73 10.45
C HIS A 401 15.07 -24.06 11.83
N VAL A 402 14.45 -23.48 12.87
CA VAL A 402 14.87 -23.68 14.27
C VAL A 402 14.83 -25.15 14.70
N ASP A 403 14.05 -25.98 14.01
CA ASP A 403 14.02 -27.45 14.16
C ASP A 403 15.37 -28.12 13.87
N GLN A 404 16.26 -27.44 13.15
CA GLN A 404 17.62 -27.90 12.85
C GLN A 404 18.65 -27.43 13.90
N HIS A 405 18.23 -26.69 14.92
CA HIS A 405 19.12 -26.17 15.97
C HIS A 405 19.42 -27.27 17.02
N PRO A 406 20.67 -27.44 17.51
CA PRO A 406 21.01 -28.48 18.49
C PRO A 406 20.19 -28.46 19.79
N ARG A 407 19.82 -27.26 20.24
CA ARG A 407 18.95 -27.03 21.41
C ARG A 407 17.44 -27.04 21.10
N TYR A 408 17.02 -27.41 19.88
CA TYR A 408 15.59 -27.50 19.55
C TYR A 408 14.85 -28.44 20.51
N GLY A 409 13.67 -28.02 20.98
CA GLY A 409 12.90 -28.74 22.01
C GLY A 409 13.45 -28.63 23.44
N THR A 410 14.68 -28.15 23.63
CA THR A 410 15.26 -27.85 24.96
C THR A 410 15.01 -26.41 25.39
N VAL A 411 14.99 -25.48 24.42
CA VAL A 411 14.60 -24.08 24.61
C VAL A 411 13.47 -23.71 23.65
N THR A 412 12.77 -22.61 23.94
CA THR A 412 11.69 -22.14 23.06
C THR A 412 12.24 -21.50 21.78
N ASP A 413 11.48 -21.58 20.69
CA ASP A 413 11.79 -20.96 19.40
C ASP A 413 12.06 -19.45 19.56
N SER A 414 11.31 -18.79 20.44
CA SER A 414 11.49 -17.38 20.81
C SER A 414 12.90 -17.06 21.33
N VAL A 415 13.49 -17.95 22.14
CA VAL A 415 14.86 -17.76 22.66
C VAL A 415 15.89 -17.88 21.53
N LEU A 416 15.77 -18.91 20.70
CA LEU A 416 16.68 -19.13 19.56
C LEU A 416 16.63 -17.96 18.57
N MET A 417 15.44 -17.46 18.30
CA MET A 417 15.26 -16.33 17.39
C MET A 417 15.81 -15.02 17.96
N LEU A 418 15.66 -14.78 19.28
CA LEU A 418 16.25 -13.61 19.95
C LEU A 418 17.78 -13.64 19.92
N GLU A 419 18.38 -14.80 20.17
CA GLU A 419 19.83 -14.99 20.06
C GLU A 419 20.33 -14.73 18.62
N LEU A 420 19.65 -15.28 17.62
CA LEU A 420 19.96 -15.03 16.20
C LEU A 420 19.87 -13.54 15.86
N PHE A 421 18.82 -12.86 16.30
CA PHE A 421 18.64 -11.43 16.06
C PHE A 421 19.74 -10.60 16.70
N ASN A 422 20.10 -10.89 17.95
CA ASN A 422 21.21 -10.23 18.63
C ASN A 422 22.53 -10.43 17.88
N LYS A 423 22.78 -11.65 17.36
CA LYS A 423 23.94 -11.92 16.48
C LYS A 423 23.89 -11.13 15.17
N CYS A 424 22.72 -10.98 14.55
CA CYS A 424 22.55 -10.13 13.38
C CYS A 424 22.91 -8.67 13.70
N LEU A 425 22.43 -8.13 14.83
CA LEU A 425 22.75 -6.77 15.26
C LEU A 425 24.25 -6.58 15.53
N GLN A 426 24.89 -7.52 16.24
CA GLN A 426 26.34 -7.53 16.45
C GLN A 426 27.11 -7.57 15.13
N SER A 427 26.55 -8.26 14.14
CA SER A 427 27.07 -8.31 12.76
C SER A 427 26.62 -7.11 11.92
N ASN A 428 26.04 -6.05 12.49
CA ASN A 428 25.57 -4.88 11.75
C ASN A 428 24.59 -5.21 10.60
N VAL A 429 23.65 -6.12 10.85
CA VAL A 429 22.52 -6.45 9.96
C VAL A 429 21.23 -6.28 10.72
N LEU A 430 20.34 -5.43 10.20
CA LEU A 430 19.00 -5.23 10.75
C LEU A 430 17.95 -5.82 9.80
N MET A 431 17.16 -6.74 10.33
CA MET A 431 15.93 -7.26 9.72
C MET A 431 14.81 -7.14 10.74
N VAL A 432 13.56 -7.24 10.31
CA VAL A 432 12.43 -7.13 11.25
C VAL A 432 12.01 -8.52 11.72
N PRO A 433 12.00 -8.79 13.04
CA PRO A 433 11.48 -10.02 13.62
C PRO A 433 10.04 -10.31 13.22
N GLY A 434 9.73 -11.55 12.86
CA GLY A 434 8.43 -11.93 12.34
C GLY A 434 7.28 -11.68 13.32
N TRP A 435 7.52 -11.85 14.63
CA TRP A 435 6.52 -11.63 15.67
C TRP A 435 5.98 -10.20 15.71
N GLN A 436 6.73 -9.21 15.21
CA GLN A 436 6.24 -7.82 15.14
C GLN A 436 5.06 -7.67 14.19
N PHE A 437 4.93 -8.59 13.23
CA PHE A 437 3.85 -8.65 12.25
C PHE A 437 2.73 -9.62 12.65
N SER A 438 2.91 -10.41 13.71
CA SER A 438 1.91 -11.39 14.14
C SER A 438 0.64 -10.67 14.60
N ALA A 439 -0.48 -11.07 14.01
CA ALA A 439 -1.81 -10.67 14.42
C ALA A 439 -2.29 -11.42 15.67
N ARG A 440 -1.55 -12.41 16.16
CA ARG A 440 -1.94 -13.15 17.36
C ARG A 440 -1.80 -12.27 18.61
N PRO A 441 -2.65 -12.47 19.63
CA PRO A 441 -2.55 -11.71 20.87
C PRO A 441 -1.16 -11.81 21.49
N LYS A 442 -0.56 -10.65 21.81
CA LYS A 442 0.69 -10.60 22.57
C LYS A 442 0.41 -10.90 24.05
N PRO A 443 1.34 -11.55 24.78
CA PRO A 443 1.19 -11.79 26.22
C PRO A 443 0.93 -10.48 27.00
N LYS A 444 0.02 -10.54 27.98
CA LYS A 444 -0.29 -9.40 28.86
C LYS A 444 0.91 -9.06 29.75
N GLY A 445 1.17 -7.77 29.97
CA GLY A 445 2.18 -7.28 30.93
C GLY A 445 3.58 -7.00 30.36
N VAL A 446 3.75 -7.06 29.04
CA VAL A 446 5.01 -6.70 28.37
C VAL A 446 5.10 -5.17 28.24
N ASN A 447 6.20 -4.57 28.69
CA ASN A 447 6.49 -3.17 28.45
C ASN A 447 6.95 -2.95 27.00
N ILE A 448 6.38 -1.95 26.32
CA ILE A 448 6.76 -1.55 24.95
C ILE A 448 8.26 -1.16 24.88
N ALA A 449 8.86 -0.69 25.99
CA ALA A 449 10.29 -0.41 26.07
C ALA A 449 11.16 -1.68 25.96
N ASP A 450 10.62 -2.86 26.25
CA ASP A 450 11.33 -4.15 26.20
C ASP A 450 11.16 -4.87 24.85
N LEU A 451 10.49 -4.26 23.86
CA LEU A 451 10.20 -4.90 22.56
C LEU A 451 11.46 -5.30 21.77
N LEU A 452 12.63 -4.74 22.08
CA LEU A 452 13.90 -5.18 21.48
C LEU A 452 14.47 -6.45 22.13
N ASN A 453 14.01 -6.81 23.33
CA ASN A 453 14.55 -7.89 24.15
C ASN A 453 13.58 -9.07 24.32
N VAL A 454 12.38 -9.02 23.73
CA VAL A 454 11.39 -10.08 23.87
C VAL A 454 10.88 -10.54 22.51
N TRP A 455 10.98 -11.83 22.24
CA TRP A 455 10.35 -12.49 21.10
C TRP A 455 9.03 -13.10 21.56
N PHE A 456 7.95 -12.78 20.87
CA PHE A 456 6.64 -13.37 21.12
C PHE A 456 6.35 -14.43 20.08
N ASP A 457 5.48 -15.37 20.44
CA ASP A 457 4.97 -16.43 19.56
C ASP A 457 6.03 -17.49 19.19
N ASN A 458 5.86 -18.68 19.76
CA ASN A 458 6.72 -19.84 19.47
C ASN A 458 6.66 -20.28 17.99
N GLU A 459 5.76 -19.71 17.17
CA GLU A 459 5.68 -20.00 15.73
C GLU A 459 6.23 -18.87 14.85
N ALA A 460 6.67 -17.75 15.43
CA ALA A 460 7.21 -16.60 14.69
C ALA A 460 8.71 -16.75 14.34
N THR A 461 9.06 -17.88 13.73
CA THR A 461 10.42 -18.23 13.29
C THR A 461 10.78 -17.59 11.96
N TYR A 462 10.45 -16.31 11.80
CA TYR A 462 10.60 -15.57 10.56
C TYR A 462 11.34 -14.25 10.75
N LEU A 463 12.01 -13.79 9.69
CA LEU A 463 12.60 -12.46 9.56
C LEU A 463 12.15 -11.84 8.24
N ARG A 464 11.75 -10.56 8.28
CA ARG A 464 11.51 -9.78 7.06
C ARG A 464 12.78 -9.01 6.68
N ALA A 465 13.36 -9.35 5.54
CA ALA A 465 14.37 -8.53 4.86
C ALA A 465 13.69 -7.65 3.80
N THR A 466 14.16 -6.42 3.61
CA THR A 466 13.71 -5.57 2.50
C THR A 466 14.84 -5.38 1.49
N PHE A 467 14.49 -5.38 0.21
CA PHE A 467 15.41 -5.05 -0.88
C PHE A 467 15.18 -3.62 -1.43
N ALA A 468 14.46 -2.76 -0.70
CA ALA A 468 14.13 -1.40 -1.16
C ALA A 468 15.26 -0.37 -0.99
N TYR A 469 15.92 -0.38 0.18
CA TYR A 469 16.77 0.75 0.60
C TYR A 469 18.26 0.55 0.28
N ALA A 470 18.81 -0.61 0.64
CA ALA A 470 20.24 -0.90 0.50
C ALA A 470 20.70 -0.89 -0.97
N THR A 471 21.97 -0.55 -1.22
CA THR A 471 22.59 -0.79 -2.52
C THR A 471 22.78 -2.28 -2.79
N PHE A 472 23.06 -2.67 -4.03
CA PHE A 472 23.32 -4.07 -4.39
C PHE A 472 24.51 -4.66 -3.60
N GLU A 473 25.58 -3.89 -3.41
CA GLU A 473 26.76 -4.28 -2.64
C GLU A 473 26.41 -4.43 -1.15
N GLN A 474 25.61 -3.51 -0.60
CA GLN A 474 25.14 -3.59 0.78
C GLN A 474 24.24 -4.81 1.00
N MET A 475 23.43 -5.21 0.02
CA MET A 475 22.61 -6.44 0.11
C MET A 475 23.48 -7.69 0.16
N GLU A 476 24.53 -7.78 -0.65
CA GLU A 476 25.47 -8.90 -0.64
C GLU A 476 26.21 -9.00 0.70
N GLU A 477 26.72 -7.87 1.18
CA GLU A 477 27.38 -7.79 2.48
C GLU A 477 26.42 -8.18 3.62
N ALA A 478 25.17 -7.70 3.59
CA ALA A 478 24.17 -8.04 4.59
C ALA A 478 23.85 -9.55 4.61
N MET A 479 23.70 -10.19 3.45
CA MET A 479 23.46 -11.64 3.38
C MET A 479 24.69 -12.46 3.77
N THR A 480 25.90 -11.97 3.48
CA THR A 480 27.15 -12.58 3.97
C THR A 480 27.19 -12.61 5.49
N ARG A 481 26.95 -11.45 6.13
CA ARG A 481 26.94 -11.32 7.59
C ARG A 481 25.80 -12.12 8.23
N PHE A 482 24.63 -12.13 7.62
CA PHE A 482 23.50 -12.95 8.08
C PHE A 482 23.80 -14.45 8.00
N GLY A 483 24.41 -14.92 6.91
CA GLY A 483 24.85 -16.31 6.76
C GLY A 483 25.82 -16.73 7.86
N HIS A 484 26.80 -15.88 8.19
CA HIS A 484 27.71 -16.13 9.32
C HIS A 484 26.98 -16.16 10.66
N ALA A 485 26.10 -15.19 10.94
CA ALA A 485 25.30 -15.16 12.17
C ALA A 485 24.45 -16.43 12.35
N LEU A 486 23.83 -16.92 11.28
CA LEU A 486 23.11 -18.20 11.28
C LEU A 486 24.04 -19.38 11.60
N GLN A 487 25.17 -19.49 10.90
CA GLN A 487 26.11 -20.59 11.14
C GLN A 487 26.62 -20.62 12.58
N GLU A 488 26.92 -19.46 13.16
CA GLU A 488 27.36 -19.40 14.56
C GLU A 488 26.24 -19.74 15.54
N THR A 489 25.00 -19.33 15.26
CA THR A 489 23.85 -19.64 16.12
C THR A 489 23.60 -21.14 16.14
N PHE A 490 23.59 -21.79 14.98
CA PHE A 490 23.31 -23.23 14.85
C PHE A 490 24.48 -24.17 15.21
N ARG A 491 25.68 -23.64 15.49
CA ARG A 491 26.84 -24.42 15.96
C ARG A 491 26.94 -24.53 17.48
N GLN A 492 26.16 -23.76 18.24
CA GLN A 492 26.10 -23.76 19.71
C GLN A 492 25.01 -24.72 20.22
#